data_AF-A0AAV1M162-F1
#
_entry.id   AF-A0AAV1M162-F1
#
_cell.length_a   1.000
_cell.length_b   1.000
_cell.length_c   1.000
_cell.angle_alpha   90.00
_cell.angle_beta   90.00
_cell.angle_gamma   90.00
#
_symmetry.space_group_name_H-M   'P 1'
#
loop_
_entity.id
_entity.type
_entity.pdbx_description
1 polymer ?
#
loop_
_entity_poly.entity_id
_entity_poly.type
_entity_poly.pdbx_seq_one_letter_code
_entity_poly.pdbx_strand_id
1 'polypeptide(L)'
;MALMKSDQVPEDAVALSEIEATTYMWDLVNNWESLSETWALRYTPAILGAINGCSGVLLNSYYRRKLKLGKYGYFSSVIPISLMPGVLTALFHRHLVSTDMLLMKNESCPICYELRSGLIQIALGCFYPMVLGPTSALMFANRYSTYRVPDLADGPKVVLKFLRTQTKPFTGTLTSMVAIQLAASSILTYFEMKNNISLRQKITEIEKKVLNE
;
A
#
# COMPACT_ATOMS: atom_id res chain seq x y z
N MET A 1 -14.72 16.79 21.21
CA MET A 1 -15.66 15.69 20.91
C MET A 1 -14.92 14.53 20.26
N ALA A 2 -14.83 13.37 20.92
CA ALA A 2 -14.14 12.19 20.41
C ALA A 2 -15.15 11.20 19.82
N LEU A 3 -14.96 10.82 18.55
CA LEU A 3 -15.74 9.76 17.93
C LEU A 3 -15.29 8.43 18.52
N MET A 4 -16.13 7.87 19.38
CA MET A 4 -15.96 6.56 19.98
C MET A 4 -17.24 5.77 19.77
N LYS A 5 -17.09 4.57 19.20
CA LYS A 5 -18.15 3.56 19.27
C LYS A 5 -18.26 3.14 20.74
N SER A 6 -19.34 3.52 21.40
CA SER A 6 -19.60 3.26 22.81
C SER A 6 -21.02 2.72 22.96
N ASP A 7 -21.19 1.73 23.84
CA ASP A 7 -22.52 1.23 24.22
C ASP A 7 -23.29 2.27 25.06
N GLN A 8 -22.57 3.19 25.72
CA GLN A 8 -23.15 4.32 26.44
C GLN A 8 -22.90 5.60 25.64
N VAL A 9 -23.97 6.09 25.01
CA VAL A 9 -23.98 7.33 24.23
C VAL A 9 -24.44 8.47 25.14
N PRO A 10 -23.66 9.55 25.29
CA PRO A 10 -24.09 10.70 26.09
C PRO A 10 -25.30 11.39 25.45
N GLU A 11 -26.14 12.04 26.26
CA GLU A 11 -27.40 12.64 25.78
C GLU A 11 -27.19 13.74 24.72
N ASP A 12 -26.05 14.44 24.76
CA ASP A 12 -25.66 15.47 23.77
C ASP A 12 -24.96 14.92 22.51
N ALA A 13 -24.96 13.60 22.30
CA ALA A 13 -24.27 12.99 21.16
C ALA A 13 -25.02 13.16 19.83
N VAL A 14 -24.30 13.61 18.81
CA VAL A 14 -24.79 13.60 17.43
C VAL A 14 -24.46 12.24 16.80
N ALA A 15 -25.49 11.52 16.35
CA ALA A 15 -25.31 10.29 15.59
C ALA A 15 -24.79 10.62 14.19
N LEU A 16 -23.57 10.18 13.88
CA LEU A 16 -22.93 10.40 12.58
C LEU A 16 -22.90 9.11 11.77
N SER A 17 -23.06 9.24 10.46
CA SER A 17 -22.80 8.10 9.56
C SER A 17 -21.31 7.76 9.52
N GLU A 18 -20.95 6.53 9.15
CA GLU A 18 -19.54 6.13 9.07
C GLU A 18 -18.74 7.04 8.12
N ILE A 19 -19.31 7.35 6.96
CA ILE A 19 -18.68 8.23 5.96
C ILE A 19 -18.47 9.63 6.53
N GLU A 20 -19.48 10.19 7.19
CA GLU A 20 -19.40 11.52 7.81
C GLU A 20 -18.35 11.56 8.93
N ALA A 21 -18.31 10.52 9.77
CA ALA A 21 -17.29 10.35 10.79
C ALA A 21 -15.87 10.26 10.19
N THR A 22 -15.70 9.53 9.07
CA THR A 22 -14.40 9.48 8.38
C THR A 22 -13.97 10.83 7.84
N THR A 23 -14.87 11.56 7.17
CA THR A 23 -14.56 12.86 6.59
C THR A 23 -14.19 13.85 7.67
N TYR A 24 -14.99 13.93 8.73
CA TYR A 24 -14.73 14.80 9.87
C TYR A 24 -13.36 14.52 10.51
N MET A 25 -13.02 13.24 10.72
CA MET A 25 -11.72 12.90 11.32
C MET A 25 -10.55 13.20 10.40
N TRP A 26 -10.70 13.00 9.09
CA TRP A 26 -9.65 13.35 8.15
C TRP A 26 -9.47 14.86 8.00
N ASP A 27 -10.56 15.64 8.06
CA ASP A 27 -10.48 17.09 8.09
C ASP A 27 -9.78 17.58 9.37
N LEU A 28 -10.06 16.97 10.52
CA LEU A 28 -9.34 17.27 11.76
C LEU A 28 -7.84 16.95 11.64
N VAL A 29 -7.50 15.76 11.14
CA VAL A 29 -6.11 15.33 10.96
C VAL A 29 -5.38 16.25 9.99
N ASN A 30 -6.03 16.69 8.91
CA ASN A 30 -5.44 17.56 7.88
C ASN A 30 -5.29 19.02 8.31
N ASN A 31 -6.19 19.51 9.17
CA ASN A 31 -6.16 20.90 9.66
C ASN A 31 -5.47 21.04 11.03
N TRP A 32 -4.97 19.94 11.62
CA TRP A 32 -4.22 19.98 12.88
C TRP A 32 -2.99 20.89 12.78
N GLU A 33 -2.78 21.73 13.81
CA GLU A 33 -1.75 22.78 13.84
C GLU A 33 -0.33 22.23 13.70
N SER A 34 -0.04 21.10 14.36
CA SER A 34 1.29 20.50 14.40
C SER A 34 1.42 19.33 13.40
N LEU A 35 2.23 19.55 12.37
CA LEU A 35 2.55 18.50 11.39
C LEU A 35 3.33 17.33 12.01
N SER A 36 4.19 17.59 13.00
CA SER A 36 4.96 16.55 13.68
C SER A 36 4.10 15.51 14.40
N GLU A 37 2.84 15.83 14.69
CA GLU A 37 1.92 14.92 15.39
C GLU A 37 1.02 14.14 14.43
N THR A 38 0.88 14.61 13.19
CA THR A 38 -0.03 14.03 12.20
C THR A 38 0.67 13.52 10.95
N TRP A 39 1.98 13.74 10.79
CA TRP A 39 2.73 13.43 9.56
C TRP A 39 2.55 11.97 9.11
N ALA A 40 2.60 11.01 10.03
CA ALA A 40 2.48 9.60 9.67
C ALA A 40 1.07 9.30 9.12
N LEU A 41 0.02 9.83 9.74
CA LEU A 41 -1.36 9.67 9.25
C LEU A 41 -1.57 10.29 7.86
N ARG A 42 -0.90 11.42 7.57
CA ARG A 42 -1.04 12.13 6.30
C ARG A 42 -0.21 11.51 5.18
N TYR A 43 1.05 11.17 5.44
CA TYR A 43 2.03 10.86 4.41
C TYR A 43 2.37 9.37 4.27
N THR A 44 2.11 8.52 5.27
CA THR A 44 2.40 7.08 5.19
C THR A 44 1.80 6.40 3.95
N PRO A 45 0.51 6.61 3.60
CA PRO A 45 -0.06 5.99 2.39
C PRO A 45 0.71 6.37 1.11
N ALA A 46 1.13 7.63 0.99
CA ALA A 46 1.88 8.12 -0.16
C ALA A 46 3.31 7.56 -0.20
N ILE A 47 3.98 7.47 0.95
CA ILE A 47 5.33 6.90 1.06
C ILE A 47 5.30 5.41 0.70
N LEU A 48 4.35 4.65 1.24
CA LEU A 48 4.15 3.24 0.92
C LEU A 48 3.83 3.02 -0.55
N GLY A 49 2.99 3.89 -1.13
CA GLY A 49 2.72 3.93 -2.57
C GLY A 49 3.97 4.18 -3.40
N ALA A 50 4.81 5.13 -3.01
CA ALA A 50 6.07 5.41 -3.71
C ALA A 50 7.03 4.21 -3.67
N ILE A 51 7.14 3.53 -2.52
CA ILE A 51 7.95 2.30 -2.37
C ILE A 51 7.46 1.22 -3.34
N ASN A 52 6.14 1.00 -3.43
CA ASN A 52 5.57 0.02 -4.35
C ASN A 52 5.70 0.42 -5.82
N GLY A 53 5.63 1.71 -6.12
CA GLY A 53 5.93 2.22 -7.45
C GLY A 53 7.37 1.92 -7.88
N CYS A 54 8.34 2.21 -7.01
CA CYS A 54 9.75 1.87 -7.22
C CYS A 54 9.97 0.36 -7.40
N SER A 55 9.31 -0.45 -6.59
CA SER A 55 9.34 -1.92 -6.71
C SER A 55 8.86 -2.38 -8.09
N GLY A 56 7.75 -1.83 -8.58
CA GLY A 56 7.22 -2.09 -9.91
C GLY A 56 8.19 -1.66 -11.02
N VAL A 57 8.88 -0.53 -10.88
CA VAL A 57 9.92 -0.08 -11.84
C VAL A 57 11.07 -1.09 -11.90
N LEU A 58 11.55 -1.56 -10.75
CA LEU A 58 12.65 -2.52 -10.67
C LEU A 58 12.28 -3.85 -11.36
N LEU A 59 11.12 -4.41 -11.03
CA LEU A 59 10.61 -5.66 -11.60
C LEU A 59 10.38 -5.55 -13.11
N ASN A 60 9.70 -4.49 -13.56
CA ASN A 60 9.46 -4.27 -14.98
C ASN A 60 10.79 -4.09 -15.74
N SER A 61 11.72 -3.31 -15.20
CA SER A 61 13.04 -3.11 -15.81
C SER A 61 13.83 -4.41 -15.93
N TYR A 62 13.74 -5.28 -14.93
CA TYR A 62 14.37 -6.59 -14.95
C TYR A 62 13.87 -7.46 -16.11
N TYR A 63 12.55 -7.69 -16.20
CA TYR A 63 11.96 -8.52 -17.25
C TYR A 63 12.15 -7.92 -18.65
N ARG A 64 12.06 -6.59 -18.77
CA ARG A 64 12.32 -5.88 -20.03
C ARG A 64 13.74 -6.07 -20.53
N ARG A 65 14.74 -6.02 -19.63
CA ARG A 65 16.14 -6.25 -19.97
C ARG A 65 16.39 -7.71 -20.34
N LYS A 66 15.80 -8.67 -19.60
CA LYS A 66 15.94 -10.10 -19.88
C LYS A 66 15.39 -10.52 -21.24
N LEU A 67 14.24 -9.97 -21.64
CA LEU A 67 13.59 -10.26 -22.93
C LEU A 67 13.94 -9.26 -24.05
N LYS A 68 14.98 -8.43 -23.85
CA LYS A 68 15.54 -7.51 -24.85
C LYS A 68 14.48 -6.60 -25.52
N LEU A 69 13.51 -6.12 -24.73
CA LEU A 69 12.37 -5.35 -25.24
C LEU A 69 12.71 -3.92 -25.68
N GLY A 70 13.85 -3.36 -25.24
CA GLY A 70 14.30 -2.03 -25.63
C GLY A 70 13.23 -0.95 -25.39
N LYS A 71 12.89 -0.19 -26.44
CA LYS A 71 11.87 0.87 -26.42
C LYS A 71 10.44 0.35 -26.66
N TYR A 72 10.28 -0.88 -27.14
CA TYR A 72 8.97 -1.42 -27.52
C TYR A 72 8.04 -1.57 -26.31
N GLY A 73 6.84 -1.00 -26.40
CA GLY A 73 5.82 -1.09 -25.35
C GLY A 73 6.26 -0.51 -23.99
N TYR A 74 7.20 0.45 -23.95
CA TYR A 74 7.73 0.98 -22.69
C TYR A 74 6.64 1.59 -21.80
N PHE A 75 5.89 2.58 -22.30
CA PHE A 75 4.81 3.19 -21.54
C PHE A 75 3.69 2.20 -21.20
N SER A 76 3.37 1.30 -22.13
CA SER A 76 2.34 0.29 -21.94
C SER A 76 2.68 -0.73 -20.85
N SER A 77 3.96 -0.94 -20.51
CA SER A 77 4.34 -1.81 -19.41
C SER A 77 4.65 -1.03 -18.12
N VAL A 78 5.33 0.13 -18.21
CA VAL A 78 5.71 0.93 -17.03
C VAL A 78 4.50 1.49 -16.30
N ILE A 79 3.50 2.03 -16.99
CA ILE A 79 2.33 2.63 -16.34
C ILE A 79 1.57 1.61 -15.49
N PRO A 80 1.08 0.48 -16.04
CA PRO A 80 0.31 -0.47 -15.25
C PRO A 80 1.14 -1.23 -14.23
N ILE A 81 2.45 -1.43 -14.43
CA ILE A 81 3.28 -2.25 -13.54
C ILE A 81 3.96 -1.42 -12.44
N SER A 82 4.14 -0.12 -12.66
CA SER A 82 4.81 0.77 -11.70
C SER A 82 3.84 1.78 -11.09
N LEU A 83 3.11 2.54 -11.92
CA LEU A 83 2.24 3.60 -11.40
C LEU A 83 1.03 3.04 -10.67
N MET A 84 0.35 2.04 -11.25
CA MET A 84 -0.86 1.48 -10.63
C MET A 84 -0.61 0.87 -9.25
N PRO A 85 0.43 0.05 -9.01
CA PRO A 85 0.75 -0.41 -7.66
C PRO A 85 0.90 0.71 -6.65
N GLY A 86 1.60 1.79 -7.01
CA GLY A 86 1.79 2.91 -6.09
C GLY A 86 0.48 3.61 -5.73
N VAL A 87 -0.37 3.89 -6.73
CA VAL A 87 -1.68 4.51 -6.51
C VAL A 87 -2.60 3.59 -5.72
N LEU A 88 -2.71 2.32 -6.11
CA LEU A 88 -3.56 1.34 -5.43
C LEU A 88 -3.11 1.11 -3.99
N THR A 89 -1.80 1.06 -3.73
CA THR A 89 -1.28 0.93 -2.36
C THR A 89 -1.66 2.13 -1.51
N ALA A 90 -1.49 3.36 -2.02
CA ALA A 90 -1.89 4.54 -1.28
C ALA A 90 -3.39 4.54 -0.97
N LEU A 91 -4.24 4.19 -1.95
CA LEU A 91 -5.69 4.13 -1.77
C LEU A 91 -6.11 3.03 -0.78
N PHE A 92 -5.66 1.80 -0.97
CA PHE A 92 -6.03 0.68 -0.12
C PHE A 92 -5.48 0.83 1.30
N HIS A 93 -4.25 1.34 1.47
CA HIS A 93 -3.71 1.63 2.79
C HIS A 93 -4.53 2.72 3.49
N ARG A 94 -4.85 3.80 2.77
CA ARG A 94 -5.66 4.91 3.31
C ARG A 94 -7.04 4.44 3.78
N HIS A 95 -7.73 3.63 2.97
CA HIS A 95 -9.09 3.19 3.27
C HIS A 95 -9.15 2.02 4.26
N LEU A 96 -8.31 0.99 4.09
CA LEU A 96 -8.41 -0.26 4.86
C LEU A 96 -7.55 -0.24 6.13
N VAL A 97 -6.54 0.62 6.22
CA VAL A 97 -5.64 0.67 7.38
C VAL A 97 -5.81 2.00 8.09
N SER A 98 -5.44 3.13 7.46
CA SER A 98 -5.41 4.43 8.14
C SER A 98 -6.80 4.85 8.63
N THR A 99 -7.85 4.67 7.82
CA THR A 99 -9.22 5.07 8.19
C THR A 99 -9.84 4.16 9.26
N ASP A 100 -9.65 2.84 9.17
CA ASP A 100 -10.13 1.90 10.18
C ASP A 100 -9.43 2.13 11.54
N MET A 101 -8.13 2.44 11.50
CA MET A 101 -7.33 2.80 12.68
C MET A 101 -7.78 4.13 13.29
N LEU A 102 -8.05 5.14 12.45
CA LEU A 102 -8.53 6.46 12.88
C LEU A 102 -9.88 6.36 13.59
N LEU A 103 -10.78 5.51 13.10
CA LEU A 103 -12.10 5.27 13.70
C LEU A 103 -12.10 4.23 14.84
N MET A 104 -10.97 3.57 15.11
CA MET A 104 -10.86 2.47 16.07
C MET A 104 -11.93 1.38 15.88
N LYS A 105 -12.20 0.98 14.62
CA LYS A 105 -13.28 0.02 14.33
C LYS A 105 -13.06 -1.36 14.93
N ASN A 106 -11.82 -1.84 14.88
CA ASN A 106 -11.40 -3.05 15.59
C ASN A 106 -10.64 -2.60 16.82
N GLU A 107 -11.06 -3.10 17.98
CA GLU A 107 -10.41 -2.87 19.27
C GLU A 107 -8.89 -3.00 19.14
N SER A 108 -8.18 -1.94 19.56
CA SER A 108 -6.75 -1.71 19.78
C SER A 108 -5.72 -2.82 19.48
N CYS A 109 -5.82 -3.55 18.36
CA CYS A 109 -4.85 -4.57 17.97
C CYS A 109 -3.82 -3.96 17.00
N PRO A 110 -2.65 -3.49 17.49
CA PRO A 110 -1.62 -2.88 16.62
C PRO A 110 -1.11 -3.88 15.58
N ILE A 111 -0.93 -5.14 15.97
CA ILE A 111 -0.44 -6.22 15.10
C ILE A 111 -1.39 -6.46 13.92
N CYS A 112 -2.71 -6.30 14.12
CA CYS A 112 -3.70 -6.52 13.08
C CYS A 112 -3.58 -5.48 11.95
N TYR A 113 -3.33 -4.22 12.29
CA TYR A 113 -3.10 -3.15 11.31
C TYR A 113 -1.76 -3.32 10.60
N GLU A 114 -0.71 -3.72 11.32
CA GLU A 114 0.60 -4.02 10.73
C GLU A 114 0.52 -5.18 9.73
N LEU A 115 -0.16 -6.27 10.08
CA LEU A 115 -0.37 -7.41 9.17
C LEU A 115 -1.18 -7.01 7.93
N ARG A 116 -2.27 -6.25 8.11
CA ARG A 116 -3.08 -5.79 6.98
C ARG A 116 -2.30 -4.87 6.05
N SER A 117 -1.56 -3.91 6.60
CA SER A 117 -0.64 -3.03 5.87
C SER A 117 0.41 -3.83 5.11
N GLY A 118 1.07 -4.80 5.78
CA GLY A 118 2.11 -5.63 5.18
C GLY A 118 1.58 -6.49 4.03
N LEU A 119 0.38 -7.05 4.16
CA LEU A 119 -0.27 -7.80 3.09
C LEU A 119 -0.58 -6.92 1.87
N ILE A 120 -1.14 -5.72 2.07
CA ILE A 120 -1.38 -4.75 0.98
C ILE A 120 -0.06 -4.38 0.31
N GLN A 121 0.98 -4.13 1.09
CA GLN A 121 2.30 -3.76 0.59
C GLN A 121 2.87 -4.87 -0.29
N ILE A 122 2.97 -6.12 0.20
CA ILE A 122 3.51 -7.24 -0.59
C ILE A 122 2.64 -7.57 -1.80
N ALA A 123 1.32 -7.56 -1.64
CA ALA A 123 0.40 -7.93 -2.72
C ALA A 123 0.56 -6.98 -3.92
N LEU A 124 0.64 -5.68 -3.66
CA LEU A 124 0.74 -4.68 -4.72
C LEU A 124 2.18 -4.41 -5.13
N GLY A 125 3.13 -4.50 -4.20
CA GLY A 125 4.54 -4.18 -4.42
C GLY A 125 5.34 -5.34 -5.01
N CYS A 126 4.98 -6.59 -4.72
CA CYS A 126 5.67 -7.78 -5.22
C CYS A 126 4.75 -8.62 -6.09
N PHE A 127 3.62 -9.09 -5.57
CA PHE A 127 2.82 -10.10 -6.29
C PHE A 127 2.23 -9.56 -7.59
N TYR A 128 1.61 -8.38 -7.55
CA TYR A 128 1.03 -7.72 -8.72
C TYR A 128 2.06 -7.49 -9.86
N PRO A 129 3.21 -6.84 -9.63
CA PRO A 129 4.22 -6.68 -10.68
C PRO A 129 4.92 -7.99 -11.06
N MET A 130 4.94 -8.99 -10.17
CA MET A 130 5.47 -10.33 -10.48
C MET A 130 4.58 -11.12 -11.43
N VAL A 131 3.28 -10.84 -11.47
CA VAL A 131 2.37 -11.43 -12.45
C VAL A 131 2.38 -10.63 -13.75
N LEU A 132 2.22 -9.30 -13.67
CA LEU A 132 2.09 -8.44 -14.86
C LEU A 132 3.42 -8.19 -15.60
N GLY A 133 4.55 -8.14 -14.87
CA GLY A 133 5.89 -8.02 -15.41
C GLY A 133 6.22 -9.08 -16.46
N PRO A 134 6.27 -10.37 -16.08
CA PRO A 134 6.60 -11.44 -17.02
C PRO A 134 5.54 -11.61 -18.10
N THR A 135 4.25 -11.49 -17.79
CA THR A 135 3.17 -11.68 -18.79
C THR A 135 3.22 -10.61 -19.87
N SER A 136 3.32 -9.33 -19.50
CA SER A 136 3.47 -8.23 -20.47
C SER A 136 4.76 -8.36 -21.27
N ALA A 137 5.87 -8.73 -20.61
CA ALA A 137 7.15 -8.84 -21.28
C ALA A 137 7.18 -10.02 -22.28
N LEU A 138 6.57 -11.16 -21.95
CA LEU A 138 6.38 -12.28 -22.88
C LEU A 138 5.50 -11.89 -24.07
N MET A 139 4.36 -11.23 -23.82
CA MET A 139 3.46 -10.77 -24.87
C MET A 139 4.18 -9.86 -25.86
N PHE A 140 4.92 -8.86 -25.37
CA PHE A 140 5.66 -7.95 -26.23
C PHE A 140 6.83 -8.64 -26.94
N ALA A 141 7.52 -9.58 -26.27
CA ALA A 141 8.62 -10.32 -26.88
C ALA A 141 8.13 -11.20 -28.03
N ASN A 142 6.96 -11.82 -27.88
CA ASN A 142 6.32 -12.60 -28.94
C ASN A 142 5.89 -11.69 -30.11
N ARG A 143 5.17 -10.59 -29.80
CA ARG A 143 4.62 -9.67 -30.80
C ARG A 143 5.69 -8.97 -31.65
N TYR A 144 6.79 -8.55 -31.03
CA TYR A 144 7.87 -7.82 -31.71
C TYR A 144 9.07 -8.72 -32.05
N SER A 145 8.96 -10.03 -31.80
CA SER A 145 10.00 -11.03 -32.05
C SER A 145 11.38 -10.64 -31.50
N THR A 146 11.42 -9.95 -30.35
CA THR A 146 12.68 -9.46 -29.75
C THR A 146 13.47 -10.57 -29.06
N TYR A 147 12.79 -11.65 -28.66
CA TYR A 147 13.38 -12.79 -27.99
C TYR A 147 12.61 -14.07 -28.34
N ARG A 148 13.32 -15.21 -28.42
CA ARG A 148 12.67 -16.51 -28.63
C ARG A 148 11.96 -16.95 -27.35
N VAL A 149 10.64 -16.83 -27.36
CA VAL A 149 9.75 -17.29 -26.29
C VAL A 149 9.02 -18.57 -26.73
N PRO A 150 8.67 -19.48 -25.80
CA PRO A 150 7.87 -20.65 -26.13
C PRO A 150 6.48 -20.22 -26.63
N ASP A 151 5.91 -20.99 -27.54
CA ASP A 151 4.56 -20.71 -28.04
C ASP A 151 3.52 -21.10 -26.97
N LEU A 152 2.35 -20.45 -26.99
CA LEU A 152 1.25 -20.79 -26.08
C LEU A 152 0.68 -22.18 -26.38
N ALA A 153 0.84 -22.67 -27.62
CA ALA A 153 0.42 -24.00 -28.04
C ALA A 153 1.19 -25.14 -27.33
N ASP A 154 2.43 -24.90 -26.89
CA ASP A 154 3.27 -25.89 -26.19
C ASP A 154 2.77 -26.20 -24.76
N GLY A 155 1.77 -25.46 -24.28
CA GLY A 155 1.09 -25.67 -23.01
C GLY A 155 1.68 -24.90 -21.82
N PRO A 156 0.91 -24.74 -20.73
CA PRO A 156 1.24 -23.82 -19.63
C PRO A 156 2.48 -24.26 -18.84
N LYS A 157 2.79 -25.57 -18.79
CA LYS A 157 3.95 -26.10 -18.08
C LYS A 157 5.27 -25.62 -18.69
N VAL A 158 5.33 -25.52 -20.02
CA VAL A 158 6.54 -25.07 -20.74
C VAL A 158 6.79 -23.58 -20.48
N VAL A 159 5.74 -22.77 -20.57
CA VAL A 159 5.80 -21.32 -20.27
C VAL A 159 6.22 -21.07 -18.81
N LEU A 160 5.63 -21.80 -17.85
CA LEU A 160 6.00 -21.68 -16.44
C LEU A 160 7.44 -22.10 -16.17
N LYS A 161 7.95 -23.15 -16.82
CA LYS A 161 9.35 -23.58 -16.70
C LYS A 161 10.29 -22.50 -17.26
N PHE A 162 9.92 -21.89 -18.38
CA PHE A 162 10.66 -20.77 -18.96
C PHE A 162 10.69 -19.57 -18.00
N LEU A 163 9.53 -19.14 -17.49
CA LEU A 163 9.42 -18.04 -16.54
C LEU A 163 10.21 -18.30 -15.25
N ARG A 164 10.16 -19.53 -14.72
CA ARG A 164 10.95 -19.93 -13.55
C ARG A 164 12.45 -19.81 -13.82
N THR A 165 12.89 -20.20 -15.01
CA THR A 165 14.29 -20.09 -15.43
C THR A 165 14.74 -18.63 -15.51
N GLN A 166 13.91 -17.75 -16.10
CA GLN A 166 14.21 -16.32 -16.17
C GLN A 166 14.17 -15.63 -14.80
N THR A 167 13.32 -16.10 -13.90
CA THR A 167 13.11 -15.51 -12.57
C THR A 167 14.14 -15.96 -11.53
N LYS A 168 14.66 -17.20 -11.64
CA LYS A 168 15.62 -17.78 -10.69
C LYS A 168 16.79 -16.85 -10.32
N PRO A 169 17.46 -16.15 -11.25
CA PRO A 169 18.56 -15.26 -10.88
C PRO A 169 18.12 -13.98 -10.15
N PHE A 170 16.83 -13.66 -10.12
CA PHE A 170 16.28 -12.49 -9.41
C PHE A 170 15.73 -12.82 -8.02
N THR A 171 15.70 -14.09 -7.61
CA THR A 171 15.06 -14.48 -6.34
C THR A 171 15.68 -13.83 -5.12
N GLY A 172 17.01 -13.61 -5.10
CA GLY A 172 17.67 -12.91 -4.00
C GLY A 172 17.20 -11.46 -3.85
N THR A 173 17.10 -10.73 -4.96
CA THR A 173 16.57 -9.36 -4.98
C THR A 173 15.09 -9.34 -4.63
N LEU A 174 14.30 -10.31 -5.10
CA LEU A 174 12.89 -10.40 -4.75
C LEU A 174 12.69 -10.63 -3.24
N THR A 175 13.49 -11.49 -2.62
CA THR A 175 13.44 -11.73 -1.17
C THR A 175 13.81 -10.46 -0.39
N SER A 176 14.85 -9.73 -0.81
CA SER A 176 15.21 -8.47 -0.15
C SER A 176 14.13 -7.40 -0.33
N MET A 177 13.49 -7.33 -1.51
CA MET A 177 12.36 -6.42 -1.76
C MET A 177 11.18 -6.73 -0.85
N VAL A 178 10.81 -7.99 -0.67
CA VAL A 178 9.75 -8.40 0.27
C VAL A 178 10.11 -8.02 1.70
N ALA A 179 11.35 -8.27 2.14
CA ALA A 179 11.80 -7.91 3.47
C ALA A 179 11.75 -6.39 3.71
N ILE A 180 12.22 -5.60 2.73
CA ILE A 180 12.19 -4.13 2.79
C ILE A 180 10.74 -3.63 2.82
N GLN A 181 9.85 -4.19 2.00
CA GLN A 181 8.43 -3.80 1.99
C GLN A 181 7.75 -4.10 3.33
N LEU A 182 8.00 -5.27 3.92
CA LEU A 182 7.49 -5.63 5.24
C LEU A 182 8.01 -4.70 6.34
N ALA A 183 9.32 -4.45 6.34
CA ALA A 183 9.93 -3.56 7.32
C ALA A 183 9.39 -2.13 7.19
N ALA A 184 9.33 -1.59 5.96
CA ALA A 184 8.81 -0.26 5.71
C ALA A 184 7.32 -0.13 6.10
N SER A 185 6.52 -1.14 5.75
CA SER A 185 5.10 -1.21 6.12
C SER A 185 4.91 -1.24 7.65
N SER A 186 5.61 -2.12 8.37
CA SER A 186 5.50 -2.21 9.83
C SER A 186 5.98 -0.92 10.51
N ILE A 187 7.14 -0.37 10.13
CA ILE A 187 7.67 0.87 10.70
C ILE A 187 6.71 2.05 10.49
N LEU A 188 6.21 2.25 9.28
CA LEU A 188 5.33 3.38 8.98
C LEU A 188 3.96 3.23 9.64
N THR A 189 3.43 2.01 9.70
CA THR A 189 2.16 1.70 10.39
C THR A 189 2.30 1.90 11.91
N TYR A 190 3.46 1.58 12.49
CA TYR A 190 3.77 1.86 13.89
C TYR A 190 3.74 3.36 14.19
N PHE A 191 4.37 4.19 13.34
CA PHE A 191 4.32 5.65 13.49
C PHE A 191 2.91 6.21 13.30
N GLU A 192 2.14 5.65 12.35
CA GLU A 192 0.73 5.96 12.15
C GLU A 192 -0.09 5.72 13.43
N MET A 193 0.11 4.56 14.06
CA MET A 193 -0.56 4.21 15.32
C MET A 193 -0.14 5.13 16.47
N LYS A 194 1.16 5.40 16.61
CA LYS A 194 1.69 6.31 17.64
C LYS A 194 1.10 7.71 17.53
N ASN A 195 1.03 8.25 16.31
CA ASN A 195 0.43 9.54 16.04
C ASN A 195 -1.07 9.56 16.33
N ASN A 196 -1.81 8.49 15.96
CA ASN A 196 -3.23 8.36 16.27
C ASN A 196 -3.52 8.37 17.78
N ILE A 197 -2.75 7.59 18.56
CA ILE A 197 -2.90 7.54 20.02
C ILE A 197 -2.58 8.90 20.65
N SER A 198 -1.48 9.53 20.23
CA SER A 198 -1.08 10.84 20.75
C SER A 198 -2.09 11.94 20.43
N LEU A 199 -2.62 11.96 19.20
CA LEU A 199 -3.66 12.89 18.77
C LEU A 199 -4.93 12.72 19.62
N ARG A 200 -5.36 11.48 19.84
CA ARG A 200 -6.54 11.17 20.66
C ARG A 200 -6.38 11.62 22.10
N GLN A 201 -5.23 11.35 22.73
CA GLN A 201 -4.96 11.80 24.10
C GLN A 201 -5.09 13.33 24.24
N LYS A 202 -4.53 14.08 23.29
CA LYS A 202 -4.64 15.54 23.27
C LYS A 202 -6.06 16.04 23.06
N ILE A 203 -6.82 15.41 22.16
CA ILE A 203 -8.23 15.75 21.95
C ILE A 203 -9.02 15.56 23.25
N THR A 204 -8.82 14.45 23.96
CA THR A 204 -9.44 14.20 25.25
C THR A 204 -9.01 15.20 26.33
N GLU A 205 -7.75 15.62 26.34
CA GLU A 205 -7.27 16.67 27.26
C GLU A 205 -7.90 18.03 26.97
N ILE A 206 -8.04 18.41 25.69
CA ILE A 206 -8.70 19.66 25.28
C ILE A 206 -10.18 19.63 25.69
N GLU A 207 -10.87 18.51 25.49
CA GLU A 207 -12.26 18.35 25.91
C GLU A 207 -12.43 18.51 27.42
N LYS A 208 -11.56 17.87 28.22
CA LYS A 208 -11.61 18.00 29.68
C LYS A 208 -11.39 19.43 30.14
N LYS A 209 -10.55 20.21 29.45
CA LYS A 209 -10.35 21.63 29.76
C LYS A 209 -11.61 22.44 29.45
N VAL A 210 -12.21 22.23 28.27
CA VAL A 210 -13.43 22.93 27.85
C VAL A 210 -14.64 22.58 28.74
N LEU A 211 -14.73 21.35 29.25
CA LEU A 211 -15.82 20.94 30.14
C LEU A 211 -15.67 21.46 31.58
N ASN A 212 -14.46 21.84 31.99
CA ASN A 212 -14.18 22.34 33.33
C ASN A 212 -14.23 23.88 33.43
N GLU A 213 -14.38 24.58 32.29
CA GLU A 213 -14.61 26.02 32.18
C GLU A 213 -16.09 26.33 31.99
#